data_AF-A0A212LTP0-F1
#
_entry.id   AF-A0A212LTP0-F1
#
_cell.length_a   1.000
_cell.length_b   1.000
_cell.length_c   1.000
_cell.angle_alpha   90.00
_cell.angle_beta   90.00
_cell.angle_gamma   90.00
#
_symmetry.space_group_name_H-M   'P 1'
#
loop_
_entity.id
_entity.type
_entity.pdbx_description
1 polymer ?
#
loop_
_entity_poly.entity_id
_entity_poly.type
_entity_poly.pdbx_seq_one_letter_code
_entity_poly.pdbx_strand_id
1 'polypeptide(L)'
;MRKIVLCFVLAMFMLSWSGVQAATTSVSGAKPAADLPRIASAQTAGEPSAGRLAELSQVRWANHIDAATGITTMRLVMDVSSPVTASSTVVDGSTPRLVLTIKGMLPGKSVTDLTFDGKVAKKVAFDASGQDTKVVIDLPQLLEDTDYKVSTLPSDAEAQRPFRVVVDIKQPAPPKTAPAVPALKKTGTKSNSRTIELSQVRWANHKDAVTGTNSLRLVMDVSAPVKASSVIVSTPTPRLVLTVKGTTPGKAVKNLTFDGKIVEKIAFDVSGQDTEVVFDLPHMLEDADYKVSTLPSDAKAKRPFRVVVDIKQPEPLPDFSFTPGLKNKLIVLDPGHGGSDPGAVGPSQYYEKTATLAVAQNVKQLLEKAGAKVIMTRQDDRDVYGSNATDVDELKARTTVANNRKADVFVSIHANSFTDRAVGGTSTYYYQKTLYDSMLARSLQTSMIEAGGLQDRRANPANFYVIKRTRMPAALVELAFISNPQEEKLLRSPEFQQKMSQGIVRGLERFFEQAAKLN
;
A
#
# COMPACT_ATOMS: atom_id res chain seq x y z
N MET A 1 -8.24 -66.24 7.32
CA MET A 1 -7.67 -66.84 6.08
C MET A 1 -6.38 -66.04 5.81
N ARG A 2 -5.14 -66.60 5.71
CA ARG A 2 -4.57 -67.58 4.75
C ARG A 2 -4.79 -67.11 3.30
N LYS A 3 -3.81 -66.87 2.40
CA LYS A 3 -2.31 -66.99 2.33
C LYS A 3 -1.76 -65.73 1.59
N ILE A 4 -0.51 -65.26 1.65
CA ILE A 4 0.85 -65.78 1.33
C ILE A 4 1.09 -66.21 -0.15
N VAL A 5 1.70 -65.30 -0.94
CA VAL A 5 2.63 -65.46 -2.10
C VAL A 5 3.38 -64.10 -2.25
N LEU A 6 4.65 -63.87 -2.68
CA LEU A 6 5.97 -64.56 -2.60
C LEU A 6 6.74 -64.57 -3.96
N CYS A 7 8.08 -64.43 -3.93
CA CYS A 7 9.09 -64.60 -5.04
C CYS A 7 9.20 -63.46 -6.11
N PHE A 8 10.38 -63.10 -6.68
CA PHE A 8 11.81 -63.23 -6.28
C PHE A 8 12.74 -62.42 -7.24
N VAL A 9 13.98 -62.08 -6.79
CA VAL A 9 15.22 -61.72 -7.57
C VAL A 9 15.18 -60.39 -8.39
N LEU A 10 16.09 -59.40 -8.34
CA LEU A 10 17.51 -59.19 -7.92
C LEU A 10 18.56 -59.25 -9.05
N ALA A 11 19.13 -58.09 -9.41
CA ALA A 11 20.47 -57.97 -10.05
C ALA A 11 21.04 -56.54 -9.89
N MET A 12 22.33 -56.43 -9.58
CA MET A 12 23.14 -55.20 -9.72
C MET A 12 24.03 -55.33 -10.96
N PHE A 13 24.48 -54.22 -11.54
CA PHE A 13 25.86 -54.12 -12.04
C PHE A 13 26.33 -52.65 -12.10
N MET A 14 27.60 -52.42 -11.74
CA MET A 14 28.35 -51.18 -12.01
C MET A 14 29.35 -51.46 -13.14
N LEU A 15 29.77 -50.44 -13.90
CA LEU A 15 31.20 -50.14 -14.15
C LEU A 15 31.41 -48.80 -14.87
N SER A 16 32.67 -48.35 -14.88
CA SER A 16 33.17 -47.06 -15.37
C SER A 16 33.44 -47.05 -16.90
N TRP A 17 33.78 -45.93 -17.56
CA TRP A 17 35.14 -45.34 -17.55
C TRP A 17 35.25 -43.94 -18.21
N SER A 18 36.33 -43.22 -17.86
CA SER A 18 37.09 -42.13 -18.54
C SER A 18 36.51 -41.32 -19.74
N GLY A 19 36.85 -40.01 -19.78
CA GLY A 19 36.72 -39.12 -20.95
C GLY A 19 38.05 -38.44 -21.36
N VAL A 20 38.02 -37.58 -22.40
CA VAL A 20 39.16 -36.78 -22.95
C VAL A 20 38.65 -35.42 -23.48
N GLN A 21 39.55 -34.44 -23.69
CA GLN A 21 39.26 -33.03 -24.00
C GLN A 21 39.25 -32.64 -25.50
N ALA A 22 38.42 -31.63 -25.80
CA ALA A 22 38.62 -30.48 -26.72
C ALA A 22 39.31 -30.60 -28.10
N ALA A 23 38.62 -30.08 -29.13
CA ALA A 23 39.22 -29.33 -30.25
C ALA A 23 38.19 -28.35 -30.86
N THR A 24 38.65 -27.32 -31.60
CA THR A 24 37.83 -26.27 -32.23
C THR A 24 37.97 -26.25 -33.75
N THR A 25 36.86 -26.06 -34.48
CA THR A 25 36.83 -25.33 -35.76
C THR A 25 35.43 -24.82 -36.09
N SER A 26 35.35 -23.79 -36.93
CA SER A 26 34.12 -23.20 -37.47
C SER A 26 34.01 -23.49 -38.97
N VAL A 27 32.79 -23.42 -39.52
CA VAL A 27 32.44 -22.82 -40.83
C VAL A 27 30.89 -22.78 -40.98
N SER A 28 30.40 -21.92 -41.86
CA SER A 28 28.99 -21.51 -42.03
C SER A 28 28.15 -22.37 -42.99
N GLY A 29 26.82 -22.36 -42.83
CA GLY A 29 25.90 -22.57 -43.97
C GLY A 29 24.43 -22.91 -43.67
N ALA A 30 23.51 -22.06 -44.15
CA ALA A 30 22.07 -22.32 -44.38
C ALA A 30 21.10 -22.56 -43.17
N LYS A 31 19.79 -22.59 -43.49
CA LYS A 31 18.59 -22.42 -42.65
C LYS A 31 17.33 -22.86 -43.47
N PRO A 32 16.09 -22.98 -42.90
CA PRO A 32 15.66 -23.45 -41.58
C PRO A 32 14.39 -24.36 -41.65
N ALA A 33 13.65 -24.47 -40.53
CA ALA A 33 12.29 -25.05 -40.35
C ALA A 33 12.22 -26.60 -40.28
N ALA A 34 11.49 -27.23 -39.34
CA ALA A 34 10.63 -26.77 -38.22
C ALA A 34 10.60 -27.88 -37.12
N ASP A 35 9.92 -27.83 -35.96
CA ASP A 35 9.02 -26.83 -35.33
C ASP A 35 9.00 -27.02 -33.76
N LEU A 36 7.93 -26.58 -33.09
CA LEU A 36 7.50 -26.81 -31.69
C LEU A 36 8.27 -26.08 -30.57
N PRO A 37 7.57 -25.74 -29.45
CA PRO A 37 7.59 -24.34 -29.01
C PRO A 37 8.60 -24.00 -27.91
N ARG A 38 9.23 -22.83 -28.06
CA ARG A 38 9.81 -22.07 -26.94
C ARG A 38 8.74 -21.19 -26.30
N ILE A 39 8.60 -21.26 -24.98
CA ILE A 39 7.84 -20.26 -24.23
C ILE A 39 8.64 -18.94 -24.28
N ALA A 40 8.02 -17.88 -24.80
CA ALA A 40 8.68 -16.60 -24.98
C ALA A 40 8.95 -15.92 -23.62
N SER A 41 10.20 -15.52 -23.39
CA SER A 41 10.56 -14.59 -22.31
C SER A 41 9.84 -13.26 -22.53
N ALA A 42 9.09 -12.77 -21.53
CA ALA A 42 8.50 -11.44 -21.58
C ALA A 42 9.61 -10.38 -21.69
N GLN A 43 9.74 -9.75 -22.86
CA GLN A 43 10.64 -8.62 -23.03
C GLN A 43 10.15 -7.47 -22.13
N THR A 44 11.04 -7.00 -21.25
CA THR A 44 10.82 -5.76 -20.50
C THR A 44 10.64 -4.61 -21.49
N ALA A 45 9.56 -3.83 -21.35
CA ALA A 45 9.46 -2.55 -22.03
C ALA A 45 10.70 -1.71 -21.67
N GLY A 46 11.30 -1.07 -22.68
CA GLY A 46 12.57 -0.36 -22.52
C GLY A 46 12.50 0.79 -21.52
N GLU A 47 13.66 1.20 -21.02
CA GLU A 47 13.78 2.38 -20.17
C GLU A 47 13.24 3.64 -20.89
N PRO A 48 12.62 4.59 -20.16
CA PRO A 48 12.10 5.80 -20.76
C PRO A 48 13.24 6.62 -21.39
N SER A 49 13.08 7.01 -22.65
CA SER A 49 14.07 7.82 -23.35
C SER A 49 14.15 9.22 -22.72
N ALA A 50 15.37 9.68 -22.46
CA ALA A 50 15.60 10.98 -21.82
C ALA A 50 15.13 12.12 -22.74
N GLY A 51 14.09 12.86 -22.33
CA GLY A 51 13.77 14.19 -22.86
C GLY A 51 12.33 14.44 -23.35
N ARG A 52 11.45 13.43 -23.45
CA ARG A 52 10.05 13.66 -23.86
C ARG A 52 9.05 12.89 -22.99
N LEU A 53 8.02 13.59 -22.50
CA LEU A 53 6.91 13.00 -21.77
C LEU A 53 6.04 12.14 -22.71
N ALA A 54 5.47 11.07 -22.18
CA ALA A 54 4.45 10.29 -22.88
C ALA A 54 3.18 11.12 -23.06
N GLU A 55 2.45 10.83 -24.14
CA GLU A 55 1.18 11.49 -24.46
C GLU A 55 0.07 10.42 -24.45
N LEU A 56 -0.99 10.67 -23.68
CA LEU A 56 -2.21 9.85 -23.69
C LEU A 56 -3.01 10.16 -24.96
N SER A 57 -3.04 9.24 -25.92
CA SER A 57 -3.60 9.47 -27.26
C SER A 57 -5.06 9.02 -27.40
N GLN A 58 -5.46 7.94 -26.72
CA GLN A 58 -6.83 7.43 -26.74
C GLN A 58 -7.21 6.83 -25.38
N VAL A 59 -8.49 6.97 -25.02
CA VAL A 59 -9.12 6.23 -23.92
C VAL A 59 -10.30 5.45 -24.48
N ARG A 60 -10.43 4.18 -24.11
CA ARG A 60 -11.58 3.31 -24.44
C ARG A 60 -11.92 2.41 -23.26
N TRP A 61 -13.15 1.92 -23.18
CA TRP A 61 -13.59 1.04 -22.11
C TRP A 61 -14.59 -0.01 -22.60
N ALA A 62 -14.75 -1.08 -21.83
CA ALA A 62 -15.78 -2.09 -22.01
C ALA A 62 -16.18 -2.71 -20.66
N ASN A 63 -17.42 -3.16 -20.55
CA ASN A 63 -17.86 -4.03 -19.45
C ASN A 63 -17.85 -5.49 -19.91
N HIS A 64 -17.29 -6.38 -19.09
CA HIS A 64 -17.30 -7.82 -19.27
C HIS A 64 -18.01 -8.46 -18.08
N ILE A 65 -18.99 -9.33 -18.31
CA ILE A 65 -19.65 -10.08 -17.22
C ILE A 65 -18.98 -11.45 -17.15
N ASP A 66 -18.47 -11.81 -15.98
CA ASP A 66 -17.94 -13.15 -15.74
C ASP A 66 -19.09 -14.18 -15.72
N ALA A 67 -18.99 -15.21 -16.55
CA ALA A 67 -20.10 -16.16 -16.78
C ALA A 67 -20.31 -17.15 -15.62
N ALA A 68 -19.36 -17.30 -14.70
CA ALA A 68 -19.46 -18.23 -13.56
C ALA A 68 -19.95 -17.54 -12.28
N THR A 69 -19.65 -16.26 -12.11
CA THR A 69 -19.95 -15.47 -10.90
C THR A 69 -21.01 -14.38 -11.13
N GLY A 70 -21.29 -14.02 -12.38
CA GLY A 70 -22.17 -12.90 -12.74
C GLY A 70 -21.57 -11.51 -12.46
N ILE A 71 -20.30 -11.42 -12.03
CA ILE A 71 -19.66 -10.15 -11.66
C ILE A 71 -19.31 -9.36 -12.93
N THR A 72 -19.82 -8.13 -13.03
CA THR A 72 -19.38 -7.17 -14.05
C THR A 72 -17.97 -6.69 -13.73
N THR A 73 -17.07 -6.68 -14.71
CA THR A 73 -15.77 -6.01 -14.64
C THR A 73 -15.68 -4.97 -15.74
N MET A 74 -15.49 -3.70 -15.36
CA MET A 74 -15.17 -2.62 -16.29
C MET A 74 -13.66 -2.64 -16.56
N ARG A 75 -13.28 -2.75 -17.84
CA ARG A 75 -11.92 -2.57 -18.32
C ARG A 75 -11.79 -1.20 -18.97
N LEU A 76 -10.98 -0.32 -18.39
CA LEU A 76 -10.53 0.94 -18.98
C LEU A 76 -9.15 0.73 -19.61
N VAL A 77 -8.95 1.16 -20.86
CA VAL A 77 -7.68 1.10 -21.58
C VAL A 77 -7.29 2.48 -22.07
N MET A 78 -6.09 2.91 -21.69
CA MET A 78 -5.46 4.17 -22.03
C MET A 78 -4.26 3.88 -22.93
N ASP A 79 -4.28 4.36 -24.17
CA ASP A 79 -3.19 4.22 -25.13
C ASP A 79 -2.20 5.37 -24.97
N VAL A 80 -0.91 5.05 -24.82
CA VAL A 80 0.14 6.01 -24.48
C VAL A 80 1.32 5.88 -25.44
N SER A 81 1.97 7.02 -25.77
CA SER A 81 3.00 7.06 -26.83
C SER A 81 4.35 6.41 -26.49
N SER A 82 4.61 6.14 -25.20
CA SER A 82 5.89 5.61 -24.69
C SER A 82 5.68 4.80 -23.41
N PRO A 83 6.67 4.02 -22.91
CA PRO A 83 6.60 3.38 -21.60
C PRO A 83 6.35 4.38 -20.47
N VAL A 84 5.45 4.04 -19.56
CA VAL A 84 5.10 4.81 -18.36
C VAL A 84 5.02 3.90 -17.13
N THR A 85 5.10 4.46 -15.93
CA THR A 85 4.76 3.75 -14.69
C THR A 85 3.49 4.31 -14.08
N ALA A 86 2.51 3.45 -13.77
CA ALA A 86 1.28 3.84 -13.10
C ALA A 86 1.27 3.33 -11.65
N SER A 87 0.95 4.20 -10.69
CA SER A 87 0.58 3.83 -9.32
C SER A 87 -0.90 4.14 -9.07
N SER A 88 -1.47 3.58 -8.01
CA SER A 88 -2.89 3.74 -7.67
C SER A 88 -3.12 3.83 -6.17
N THR A 89 -4.22 4.48 -5.77
CA THR A 89 -4.68 4.60 -4.40
C THR A 89 -6.19 4.71 -4.38
N VAL A 90 -6.86 3.90 -3.57
CA VAL A 90 -8.29 4.06 -3.27
C VAL A 90 -8.45 5.14 -2.20
N VAL A 91 -9.40 6.05 -2.39
CA VAL A 91 -9.72 7.17 -1.50
C VAL A 91 -11.19 7.09 -1.11
N ASP A 92 -11.49 6.98 0.17
CA ASP A 92 -12.86 6.98 0.70
C ASP A 92 -13.45 8.40 0.77
N GLY A 93 -14.78 8.53 0.68
CA GLY A 93 -15.45 9.84 0.64
C GLY A 93 -16.95 9.81 0.30
N SER A 94 -17.51 10.99 -0.02
CA SER A 94 -18.90 11.17 -0.47
C SER A 94 -19.21 10.41 -1.77
N THR A 95 -18.23 10.35 -2.65
CA THR A 95 -18.09 9.41 -3.75
C THR A 95 -16.67 8.86 -3.64
N PRO A 96 -16.50 7.59 -3.26
CA PRO A 96 -15.18 6.95 -3.22
C PRO A 96 -14.51 7.01 -4.58
N ARG A 97 -13.17 7.04 -4.59
CA ARG A 97 -12.37 7.24 -5.81
C ARG A 97 -11.24 6.23 -5.92
N LEU A 98 -11.03 5.69 -7.11
CA LEU A 98 -9.75 5.10 -7.49
C LEU A 98 -8.92 6.17 -8.20
N VAL A 99 -7.85 6.63 -7.56
CA VAL A 99 -6.95 7.66 -8.11
C VAL A 99 -5.68 6.98 -8.60
N LEU A 100 -5.38 7.12 -9.89
CA LEU A 100 -4.12 6.71 -10.47
C LEU A 100 -3.20 7.91 -10.65
N THR A 101 -1.89 7.69 -10.51
CA THR A 101 -0.84 8.63 -10.95
C THR A 101 0.03 7.93 -11.97
N ILE A 102 0.02 8.41 -13.21
CA ILE A 102 0.78 7.88 -14.34
C ILE A 102 1.96 8.81 -14.57
N LYS A 103 3.17 8.33 -14.29
CA LYS A 103 4.37 9.17 -14.27
C LYS A 103 4.95 9.44 -15.65
N GLY A 104 5.49 10.64 -15.82
CA GLY A 104 6.16 11.05 -17.06
C GLY A 104 5.21 11.13 -18.26
N MET A 105 3.93 11.44 -18.01
CA MET A 105 2.87 11.49 -19.02
C MET A 105 2.06 12.79 -18.87
N LEU A 106 1.55 13.31 -19.99
CA LEU A 106 0.50 14.34 -20.00
C LEU A 106 -0.79 13.81 -20.64
N PRO A 107 -1.97 14.32 -20.23
CA PRO A 107 -3.21 14.06 -20.95
C PRO A 107 -3.13 14.72 -22.34
N GLY A 108 -3.42 13.95 -23.39
CA GLY A 108 -3.45 14.49 -24.76
C GLY A 108 -4.61 15.46 -24.97
N LYS A 109 -4.43 16.43 -25.87
CA LYS A 109 -5.40 17.53 -26.13
C LYS A 109 -6.81 17.08 -26.56
N SER A 110 -6.97 15.81 -26.95
CA SER A 110 -8.24 15.21 -27.40
C SER A 110 -8.87 14.27 -26.36
N VAL A 111 -8.29 14.16 -25.15
CA VAL A 111 -8.82 13.35 -24.06
C VAL A 111 -9.83 14.17 -23.27
N THR A 112 -11.02 13.63 -23.06
CA THR A 112 -12.08 14.23 -22.25
C THR A 112 -12.54 13.26 -21.16
N ASP A 113 -13.14 13.80 -20.11
CA ASP A 113 -13.81 13.02 -19.07
C ASP A 113 -14.85 12.04 -19.65
N LEU A 114 -14.98 10.88 -19.02
CA LEU A 114 -15.99 9.85 -19.34
C LEU A 114 -17.02 9.76 -18.22
N THR A 115 -18.27 9.46 -18.57
CA THR A 115 -19.39 9.26 -17.62
C THR A 115 -20.10 7.94 -17.94
N PHE A 116 -20.56 7.23 -16.90
CA PHE A 116 -20.98 5.83 -16.96
C PHE A 116 -22.34 5.61 -16.27
N ASP A 117 -22.89 4.40 -16.35
CA ASP A 117 -24.19 4.04 -15.73
C ASP A 117 -24.17 3.94 -14.20
N GLY A 118 -23.02 4.11 -13.57
CA GLY A 118 -22.84 4.11 -12.12
C GLY A 118 -22.61 2.74 -11.49
N LYS A 119 -22.67 1.62 -12.23
CA LYS A 119 -22.57 0.27 -11.62
C LYS A 119 -21.17 -0.15 -11.19
N VAL A 120 -20.13 0.36 -11.85
CA VAL A 120 -18.72 0.02 -11.59
C VAL A 120 -17.88 1.28 -11.40
N ALA A 121 -18.07 2.25 -12.29
CA ALA A 121 -17.66 3.64 -12.12
C ALA A 121 -18.84 4.57 -12.42
N LYS A 122 -18.74 5.82 -11.97
CA LYS A 122 -19.66 6.93 -12.28
C LYS A 122 -19.04 7.88 -13.31
N LYS A 123 -17.77 8.23 -13.10
CA LYS A 123 -16.99 9.17 -13.92
C LYS A 123 -15.52 8.74 -13.97
N VAL A 124 -14.82 9.08 -15.04
CA VAL A 124 -13.35 9.09 -15.13
C VAL A 124 -12.93 10.50 -15.58
N ALA A 125 -11.98 11.12 -14.88
CA ALA A 125 -11.43 12.44 -15.22
C ALA A 125 -9.90 12.40 -15.32
N PHE A 126 -9.33 13.34 -16.09
CA PHE A 126 -7.89 13.37 -16.46
C PHE A 126 -7.23 14.71 -16.14
N ASP A 127 -6.49 14.78 -15.03
CA ASP A 127 -5.83 16.00 -14.56
C ASP A 127 -4.31 15.97 -14.86
N ALA A 128 -3.78 17.07 -15.42
CA ALA A 128 -2.33 17.26 -15.51
C ALA A 128 -1.75 17.66 -14.14
N SER A 129 -0.73 16.95 -13.67
CA SER A 129 -0.13 17.09 -12.34
C SER A 129 1.39 17.24 -12.43
N GLY A 130 1.84 18.33 -13.08
CA GLY A 130 3.26 18.60 -13.33
C GLY A 130 3.74 17.86 -14.59
N GLN A 131 4.60 16.85 -14.41
CA GLN A 131 5.03 15.94 -15.49
C GLN A 131 4.28 14.60 -15.50
N ASP A 132 3.31 14.44 -14.59
CA ASP A 132 2.52 13.22 -14.40
C ASP A 132 1.03 13.50 -14.71
N THR A 133 0.29 12.48 -15.16
CA THR A 133 -1.18 12.54 -15.31
C THR A 133 -1.83 11.87 -14.11
N LYS A 134 -2.82 12.52 -13.50
CA LYS A 134 -3.74 11.88 -12.57
C LYS A 134 -5.01 11.43 -13.30
N VAL A 135 -5.44 10.21 -13.01
CA VAL A 135 -6.71 9.67 -13.52
C VAL A 135 -7.60 9.41 -12.32
N VAL A 136 -8.69 10.15 -12.21
CA VAL A 136 -9.61 10.09 -11.07
C VAL A 136 -10.87 9.35 -11.50
N ILE A 137 -11.10 8.18 -10.92
CA ILE A 137 -12.27 7.34 -11.21
C ILE A 137 -13.24 7.44 -10.04
N ASP A 138 -14.38 8.11 -10.23
CA ASP A 138 -15.46 8.19 -9.25
C ASP A 138 -16.23 6.85 -9.22
N LEU A 139 -16.47 6.30 -8.03
CA LEU A 139 -16.99 4.93 -7.83
C LEU A 139 -18.38 4.93 -7.16
N PRO A 140 -19.19 3.85 -7.33
CA PRO A 140 -20.42 3.66 -6.54
C PRO A 140 -20.16 3.49 -5.05
N GLN A 141 -19.11 2.75 -4.69
CA GLN A 141 -18.71 2.39 -3.34
C GLN A 141 -17.18 2.21 -3.26
N LEU A 142 -16.64 2.03 -2.07
CA LEU A 142 -15.20 1.79 -1.85
C LEU A 142 -14.76 0.47 -2.51
N LEU A 143 -13.51 0.39 -2.94
CA LEU A 143 -12.89 -0.83 -3.46
C LEU A 143 -11.96 -1.43 -2.40
N GLU A 144 -11.96 -2.76 -2.29
CA GLU A 144 -10.87 -3.50 -1.67
C GLU A 144 -9.73 -3.69 -2.69
N ASP A 145 -8.50 -3.98 -2.23
CA ASP A 145 -7.34 -4.19 -3.13
C ASP A 145 -7.49 -5.43 -4.05
N THR A 146 -8.51 -6.26 -3.84
CA THR A 146 -8.87 -7.36 -4.74
C THR A 146 -9.89 -6.98 -5.81
N ASP A 147 -10.56 -5.84 -5.70
CA ASP A 147 -11.61 -5.40 -6.64
C ASP A 147 -11.04 -4.78 -7.92
N TYR A 148 -9.80 -4.31 -7.93
CA TYR A 148 -9.21 -3.65 -9.09
C TYR A 148 -7.79 -4.11 -9.40
N LYS A 149 -7.33 -3.82 -10.62
CA LYS A 149 -5.97 -4.06 -11.07
C LYS A 149 -5.53 -2.97 -12.03
N VAL A 150 -4.39 -2.34 -11.74
CA VAL A 150 -3.69 -1.45 -12.68
C VAL A 150 -2.54 -2.22 -13.32
N SER A 151 -2.42 -2.14 -14.64
CA SER A 151 -1.39 -2.82 -15.44
C SER A 151 -0.80 -1.88 -16.48
N THR A 152 0.50 -1.97 -16.72
CA THR A 152 1.17 -1.32 -17.86
C THR A 152 1.58 -2.39 -18.87
N LEU A 153 1.14 -2.29 -20.11
CA LEU A 153 1.45 -3.24 -21.19
C LEU A 153 2.39 -2.62 -22.24
N PRO A 154 3.32 -3.39 -22.81
CA PRO A 154 4.16 -2.93 -23.91
C PRO A 154 3.36 -2.63 -25.18
N SER A 155 3.96 -1.90 -26.10
CA SER A 155 3.53 -1.85 -27.50
C SER A 155 3.69 -3.23 -28.16
N ASP A 156 2.80 -3.53 -29.08
CA ASP A 156 2.73 -4.75 -29.87
C ASP A 156 2.57 -4.32 -31.32
N ALA A 157 3.69 -4.27 -32.05
CA ALA A 157 3.77 -3.69 -33.39
C ALA A 157 3.08 -4.56 -34.45
N GLU A 158 3.02 -5.87 -34.22
CA GLU A 158 2.38 -6.83 -35.12
C GLU A 158 0.85 -6.70 -35.07
N ALA A 159 0.27 -6.59 -33.86
CA ALA A 159 -1.16 -6.30 -33.70
C ALA A 159 -1.51 -4.80 -33.74
N GLN A 160 -0.56 -3.93 -34.12
CA GLN A 160 -0.71 -2.47 -34.22
C GLN A 160 -1.22 -1.78 -32.93
N ARG A 161 -0.80 -2.26 -31.75
CA ARG A 161 -1.21 -1.73 -30.44
C ARG A 161 -0.10 -0.89 -29.80
N PRO A 162 -0.37 0.33 -29.32
CA PRO A 162 0.61 1.13 -28.59
C PRO A 162 0.87 0.58 -27.18
N PHE A 163 1.79 1.22 -26.45
CA PHE A 163 1.90 1.05 -25.01
C PHE A 163 0.55 1.39 -24.36
N ARG A 164 0.19 0.69 -23.28
CA ARG A 164 -1.13 0.83 -22.64
C ARG A 164 -1.05 0.87 -21.13
N VAL A 165 -1.85 1.73 -20.51
CA VAL A 165 -2.27 1.57 -19.12
C VAL A 165 -3.66 0.96 -19.11
N VAL A 166 -3.84 -0.16 -18.42
CA VAL A 166 -5.10 -0.88 -18.29
C VAL A 166 -5.54 -0.86 -16.84
N VAL A 167 -6.80 -0.50 -16.60
CA VAL A 167 -7.44 -0.52 -15.28
C VAL A 167 -8.65 -1.45 -15.37
N ASP A 168 -8.56 -2.59 -14.73
CA ASP A 168 -9.70 -3.48 -14.52
C ASP A 168 -10.32 -3.16 -13.16
N ILE A 169 -11.63 -2.96 -13.11
CA ILE A 169 -12.39 -2.70 -11.88
C ILE A 169 -13.59 -3.65 -11.87
N LYS A 170 -13.70 -4.51 -10.86
CA LYS A 170 -14.88 -5.34 -10.61
C LYS A 170 -16.00 -4.50 -10.01
N GLN A 171 -17.24 -4.87 -10.30
CA GLN A 171 -18.40 -4.44 -9.55
C GLN A 171 -18.29 -5.00 -8.12
N PRO A 172 -18.08 -4.18 -7.08
CA PRO A 172 -17.87 -4.70 -5.74
C PRO A 172 -19.18 -5.28 -5.19
N ALA A 173 -19.08 -6.21 -4.24
CA ALA A 173 -20.26 -6.81 -3.64
C ALA A 173 -21.15 -5.76 -2.95
N PRO A 174 -22.50 -5.88 -3.00
CA PRO A 174 -23.37 -5.04 -2.20
C PRO A 174 -23.09 -5.28 -0.71
N PRO A 175 -23.05 -4.23 0.15
CA PRO A 175 -22.66 -4.36 1.54
C PRO A 175 -23.63 -5.29 2.30
N LYS A 176 -23.06 -6.24 3.06
CA LYS A 176 -23.83 -7.14 3.93
C LYS A 176 -24.66 -6.32 4.91
N THR A 177 -25.97 -6.57 4.94
CA THR A 177 -26.93 -5.78 5.72
C THR A 177 -26.67 -5.91 7.23
N ALA A 178 -26.32 -4.79 7.86
CA ALA A 178 -26.25 -4.70 9.32
C ALA A 178 -27.65 -4.90 9.95
N PRO A 179 -27.74 -5.48 11.16
CA PRO A 179 -29.02 -5.70 11.84
C PRO A 179 -29.76 -4.38 12.11
N ALA A 180 -31.08 -4.40 11.97
CA ALA A 180 -31.89 -3.19 11.95
C ALA A 180 -31.98 -2.52 13.34
N VAL A 181 -31.53 -1.26 13.44
CA VAL A 181 -31.74 -0.42 14.62
C VAL A 181 -33.23 -0.04 14.72
N PRO A 182 -33.88 -0.16 15.89
CA PRO A 182 -35.31 0.18 16.05
C PRO A 182 -35.63 1.62 15.64
N ALA A 183 -36.70 1.79 14.85
CA ALA A 183 -37.07 3.08 14.30
C ALA A 183 -37.69 4.01 15.35
N LEU A 184 -37.03 5.15 15.60
CA LEU A 184 -37.63 6.26 16.34
C LEU A 184 -38.83 6.85 15.58
N LYS A 185 -39.90 7.19 16.31
CA LYS A 185 -41.16 7.67 15.73
C LYS A 185 -40.95 8.97 14.95
N LYS A 186 -41.40 9.00 13.69
CA LYS A 186 -41.40 10.20 12.84
C LYS A 186 -42.44 11.22 13.32
N THR A 187 -42.02 12.28 13.99
CA THR A 187 -42.79 13.54 14.02
C THR A 187 -42.57 14.26 12.68
N GLY A 188 -43.64 14.55 11.95
CA GLY A 188 -43.55 15.10 10.60
C GLY A 188 -43.25 16.60 10.57
N THR A 189 -42.30 17.01 9.73
CA THR A 189 -42.10 18.42 9.35
C THR A 189 -41.99 18.50 7.82
N LYS A 190 -42.62 19.51 7.21
CA LYS A 190 -42.66 19.67 5.75
C LYS A 190 -41.28 20.08 5.21
N SER A 191 -40.86 19.50 4.09
CA SER A 191 -39.60 19.87 3.43
C SER A 191 -39.74 21.22 2.72
N ASN A 192 -39.12 22.25 3.29
CA ASN A 192 -38.63 23.39 2.52
C ASN A 192 -37.13 23.19 2.33
N SER A 193 -36.66 23.16 1.08
CA SER A 193 -35.25 22.92 0.75
C SER A 193 -34.37 24.11 1.12
N ARG A 194 -33.98 24.20 2.39
CA ARG A 194 -32.88 25.04 2.87
C ARG A 194 -31.64 24.16 3.00
N THR A 195 -30.65 24.42 2.15
CA THR A 195 -29.29 23.87 2.32
C THR A 195 -28.78 24.20 3.71
N ILE A 196 -28.08 23.26 4.36
CA ILE A 196 -27.49 23.52 5.67
C ILE A 196 -26.25 24.40 5.46
N GLU A 197 -26.20 25.56 6.10
CA GLU A 197 -25.08 26.49 5.95
C GLU A 197 -24.07 26.24 7.06
N LEU A 198 -22.79 26.10 6.68
CA LEU A 198 -21.66 26.20 7.59
C LEU A 198 -21.32 27.69 7.75
N SER A 199 -21.90 28.33 8.76
CA SER A 199 -22.13 29.78 8.78
C SER A 199 -21.07 30.60 9.52
N GLN A 200 -20.32 29.99 10.43
CA GLN A 200 -19.14 30.58 11.07
C GLN A 200 -18.07 29.54 11.32
N VAL A 201 -16.81 29.97 11.32
CA VAL A 201 -15.66 29.16 11.71
C VAL A 201 -14.81 29.95 12.70
N ARG A 202 -14.33 29.27 13.74
CA ARG A 202 -13.40 29.81 14.73
C ARG A 202 -12.42 28.71 15.13
N TRP A 203 -11.21 29.08 15.52
CA TRP A 203 -10.22 28.14 16.01
C TRP A 203 -9.49 28.70 17.24
N ALA A 204 -8.88 27.81 18.01
CA ALA A 204 -7.96 28.15 19.07
C ALA A 204 -6.90 27.05 19.23
N ASN A 205 -5.68 27.43 19.56
CA ASN A 205 -4.69 26.50 20.10
C ASN A 205 -4.89 26.38 21.62
N HIS A 206 -4.97 25.15 22.10
CA HIS A 206 -5.04 24.78 23.50
C HIS A 206 -3.78 24.01 23.90
N LYS A 207 -3.55 23.89 25.21
CA LYS A 207 -2.56 22.98 25.78
C LYS A 207 -3.26 22.13 26.83
N ASP A 208 -3.13 20.82 26.72
CA ASP A 208 -3.68 19.90 27.71
C ASP A 208 -2.96 20.09 29.06
N ALA A 209 -3.73 20.24 30.14
CA ALA A 209 -3.19 20.53 31.47
C ALA A 209 -2.58 19.30 32.17
N VAL A 210 -2.84 18.09 31.67
CA VAL A 210 -2.36 16.81 32.22
C VAL A 210 -1.21 16.25 31.38
N THR A 211 -1.36 16.20 30.06
CA THR A 211 -0.33 15.65 29.15
C THR A 211 0.65 16.69 28.65
N GLY A 212 0.34 17.98 28.78
CA GLY A 212 1.13 19.07 28.20
C GLY A 212 1.06 19.17 26.68
N THR A 213 0.30 18.31 26.00
CA THR A 213 0.18 18.27 24.54
C THR A 213 -0.56 19.51 24.02
N ASN A 214 -0.01 20.18 23.01
CA ASN A 214 -0.73 21.26 22.33
C ASN A 214 -1.79 20.67 21.38
N SER A 215 -2.90 21.36 21.16
CA SER A 215 -3.93 20.95 20.20
C SER A 215 -4.63 22.14 19.56
N LEU A 216 -4.89 22.06 18.26
CA LEU A 216 -5.78 22.96 17.54
C LEU A 216 -7.21 22.46 17.67
N ARG A 217 -8.11 23.30 18.16
CA ARG A 217 -9.56 23.08 18.09
C ARG A 217 -10.14 23.98 17.01
N LEU A 218 -10.69 23.39 15.95
CA LEU A 218 -11.56 24.07 14.99
C LEU A 218 -13.03 23.86 15.40
N VAL A 219 -13.83 24.93 15.43
CA VAL A 219 -15.27 24.86 15.63
C VAL A 219 -15.98 25.54 14.47
N MET A 220 -16.88 24.80 13.85
CA MET A 220 -17.69 25.21 12.71
C MET A 220 -19.16 25.22 13.12
N ASP A 221 -19.82 26.36 13.03
CA ASP A 221 -21.24 26.48 13.31
C ASP A 221 -22.07 26.10 12.08
N VAL A 222 -23.13 25.32 12.29
CA VAL A 222 -24.02 24.83 11.23
C VAL A 222 -25.48 25.12 11.57
N SER A 223 -26.30 25.41 10.54
CA SER A 223 -27.70 25.85 10.75
C SER A 223 -28.68 24.74 11.18
N ALA A 224 -28.28 23.47 11.12
CA ALA A 224 -29.08 22.30 11.47
C ALA A 224 -28.17 21.13 11.95
N PRO A 225 -28.72 20.02 12.47
CA PRO A 225 -27.94 18.81 12.75
C PRO A 225 -27.31 18.23 11.48
N VAL A 226 -26.04 17.83 11.56
CA VAL A 226 -25.27 17.25 10.44
C VAL A 226 -24.61 15.93 10.84
N LYS A 227 -24.21 15.13 9.85
CA LYS A 227 -23.20 14.07 10.01
C LYS A 227 -21.85 14.57 9.51
N ALA A 228 -20.78 14.10 10.10
CA ALA A 228 -19.42 14.35 9.63
C ALA A 228 -18.61 13.05 9.62
N SER A 229 -17.73 12.90 8.64
CA SER A 229 -16.81 11.77 8.46
C SER A 229 -15.42 12.29 8.10
N SER A 230 -14.38 11.50 8.32
CA SER A 230 -13.00 11.95 8.15
C SER A 230 -12.05 10.85 7.69
N VAL A 231 -11.09 11.20 6.84
CA VAL A 231 -10.03 10.32 6.33
C VAL A 231 -8.69 11.04 6.36
N ILE A 232 -7.59 10.33 6.67
CA ILE A 232 -6.23 10.87 6.55
C ILE A 232 -5.64 10.43 5.21
N VAL A 233 -5.43 11.39 4.31
CA VAL A 233 -4.85 11.20 2.98
C VAL A 233 -3.33 11.41 3.05
N SER A 234 -2.58 10.56 2.36
CA SER A 234 -1.13 10.66 2.25
C SER A 234 -0.71 11.21 0.88
N THR A 235 0.31 12.07 0.87
CA THR A 235 1.01 12.69 -0.28
C THR A 235 0.37 13.93 -0.94
N PRO A 236 1.18 14.90 -1.40
CA PRO A 236 2.59 15.11 -1.04
C PRO A 236 2.71 15.58 0.42
N THR A 237 1.92 16.59 0.81
CA THR A 237 1.69 16.97 2.21
C THR A 237 0.70 15.98 2.86
N PRO A 238 0.95 15.49 4.08
CA PRO A 238 -0.06 14.80 4.90
C PRO A 238 -1.34 15.63 5.04
N ARG A 239 -2.53 14.99 4.95
CA ARG A 239 -3.82 15.68 5.02
C ARG A 239 -4.83 14.97 5.87
N LEU A 240 -5.56 15.72 6.70
CA LEU A 240 -6.86 15.30 7.21
C LEU A 240 -7.94 15.90 6.32
N VAL A 241 -8.86 15.08 5.81
CA VAL A 241 -10.02 15.51 5.02
C VAL A 241 -11.27 15.18 5.80
N LEU A 242 -12.06 16.19 6.11
CA LEU A 242 -13.35 16.09 6.79
C LEU A 242 -14.47 16.35 5.79
N THR A 243 -15.40 15.40 5.64
CA THR A 243 -16.64 15.61 4.88
C THR A 243 -17.79 15.93 5.83
N VAL A 244 -18.42 17.10 5.69
CA VAL A 244 -19.61 17.51 6.46
C VAL A 244 -20.85 17.38 5.57
N LYS A 245 -21.76 16.47 5.93
CA LYS A 245 -22.82 16.00 5.05
C LYS A 245 -23.96 17.01 4.86
N GLY A 246 -24.35 17.25 3.60
CA GLY A 246 -25.49 18.10 3.23
C GLY A 246 -25.28 19.58 3.53
N THR A 247 -24.03 20.06 3.52
CA THR A 247 -23.67 21.44 3.89
C THR A 247 -22.96 22.20 2.78
N THR A 248 -23.14 23.52 2.75
CA THR A 248 -22.34 24.45 1.92
C THR A 248 -21.61 25.50 2.77
N PRO A 249 -20.38 25.91 2.40
CA PRO A 249 -19.66 26.97 3.10
C PRO A 249 -20.37 28.33 2.98
N GLY A 250 -20.67 28.94 4.13
CA GLY A 250 -21.20 30.30 4.21
C GLY A 250 -20.15 31.36 3.86
N LYS A 251 -20.59 32.62 3.70
CA LYS A 251 -19.66 33.73 3.31
C LYS A 251 -18.53 33.94 4.34
N ALA A 252 -18.80 33.74 5.63
CA ALA A 252 -17.84 33.93 6.72
C ALA A 252 -16.84 32.76 6.91
N VAL A 253 -16.88 31.73 6.04
CA VAL A 253 -15.86 30.68 5.97
C VAL A 253 -14.61 31.16 5.22
N LYS A 254 -14.74 32.22 4.42
CA LYS A 254 -13.64 32.80 3.64
C LYS A 254 -12.79 33.71 4.53
N ASN A 255 -11.46 33.64 4.34
CA ASN A 255 -10.43 34.44 5.02
C ASN A 255 -10.19 34.08 6.51
N LEU A 256 -10.06 32.78 6.82
CA LEU A 256 -9.47 32.34 8.09
C LEU A 256 -7.94 32.49 8.06
N THR A 257 -7.37 33.20 9.03
CA THR A 257 -5.92 33.23 9.30
C THR A 257 -5.60 32.17 10.36
N PHE A 258 -4.55 31.37 10.14
CA PHE A 258 -4.04 30.35 11.07
C PHE A 258 -2.58 30.62 11.43
N ASP A 259 -2.10 30.13 12.57
CA ASP A 259 -0.71 30.35 13.02
C ASP A 259 0.31 29.29 12.57
N GLY A 260 -0.13 28.29 11.79
CA GLY A 260 0.73 27.27 11.16
C GLY A 260 1.34 26.22 12.09
N LYS A 261 1.14 26.30 13.42
CA LYS A 261 1.93 25.51 14.40
C LYS A 261 1.56 24.03 14.52
N ILE A 262 0.35 23.66 14.11
CA ILE A 262 -0.23 22.31 14.26
C ILE A 262 -0.84 21.84 12.94
N VAL A 263 -1.43 22.78 12.19
CA VAL A 263 -1.97 22.60 10.85
C VAL A 263 -1.40 23.74 10.01
N GLU A 264 -0.80 23.42 8.87
CA GLU A 264 -0.13 24.40 8.00
C GLU A 264 -1.16 25.33 7.33
N LYS A 265 -2.28 24.74 6.89
CA LYS A 265 -3.35 25.42 6.16
C LYS A 265 -4.66 24.66 6.30
N ILE A 266 -5.78 25.37 6.34
CA ILE A 266 -7.12 24.78 6.22
C ILE A 266 -7.83 25.39 5.01
N ALA A 267 -8.37 24.53 4.15
CA ALA A 267 -9.18 24.89 3.00
C ALA A 267 -10.60 24.32 3.13
N PHE A 268 -11.57 24.98 2.48
CA PHE A 268 -12.97 24.59 2.45
C PHE A 268 -13.43 24.53 0.99
N ASP A 269 -14.03 23.41 0.59
CA ASP A 269 -14.48 23.14 -0.78
C ASP A 269 -15.87 22.48 -0.80
N VAL A 270 -16.51 22.41 -1.97
CA VAL A 270 -17.86 21.85 -2.17
C VAL A 270 -17.79 20.56 -2.97
N SER A 271 -18.07 19.45 -2.31
CA SER A 271 -18.05 18.10 -2.87
C SER A 271 -19.49 17.62 -3.10
N GLY A 272 -20.07 18.06 -4.21
CA GLY A 272 -21.46 17.78 -4.57
C GLY A 272 -22.46 18.51 -3.66
N GLN A 273 -23.03 17.81 -2.68
CA GLN A 273 -23.91 18.38 -1.64
C GLN A 273 -23.22 18.50 -0.26
N ASP A 274 -21.97 18.07 -0.15
CA ASP A 274 -21.19 18.07 1.08
C ASP A 274 -20.14 19.19 1.08
N THR A 275 -19.76 19.67 2.26
CA THR A 275 -18.56 20.51 2.42
C THR A 275 -17.39 19.61 2.74
N GLU A 276 -16.29 19.74 2.00
CA GLU A 276 -15.00 19.15 2.38
C GLU A 276 -14.13 20.21 3.06
N VAL A 277 -13.55 19.85 4.22
CA VAL A 277 -12.60 20.69 4.96
C VAL A 277 -11.27 19.96 4.99
N VAL A 278 -10.29 20.51 4.29
CA VAL A 278 -8.97 19.91 4.08
C VAL A 278 -7.96 20.63 4.96
N PHE A 279 -7.30 19.88 5.83
CA PHE A 279 -6.24 20.34 6.72
C PHE A 279 -4.91 19.84 6.13
N ASP A 280 -4.06 20.74 5.64
CA ASP A 280 -2.66 20.44 5.28
C ASP A 280 -1.85 20.34 6.59
N LEU A 281 -1.16 19.22 6.81
CA LEU A 281 -0.51 18.88 8.08
C LEU A 281 1.01 18.72 7.89
N PRO A 282 1.85 19.17 8.84
CA PRO A 282 3.30 19.00 8.72
C PRO A 282 3.72 17.52 8.81
N HIS A 283 2.96 16.71 9.57
CA HIS A 283 3.19 15.29 9.80
C HIS A 283 1.87 14.52 9.71
N MET A 284 1.95 13.21 9.49
CA MET A 284 0.78 12.32 9.54
C MET A 284 0.27 12.17 10.98
N LEU A 285 -1.04 12.32 11.17
CA LEU A 285 -1.71 12.10 12.45
C LEU A 285 -1.97 10.60 12.69
N GLU A 286 -1.95 10.17 13.95
CA GLU A 286 -2.60 8.93 14.38
C GLU A 286 -4.10 9.12 14.61
N ASP A 287 -4.83 8.01 14.65
CA ASP A 287 -6.30 8.02 14.84
C ASP A 287 -6.69 8.41 16.28
N ALA A 288 -5.70 8.47 17.17
CA ALA A 288 -5.80 9.03 18.52
C ALA A 288 -5.35 10.51 18.60
N ASP A 289 -4.75 11.08 17.55
CA ASP A 289 -4.28 12.48 17.53
C ASP A 289 -5.38 13.46 17.16
N TYR A 290 -6.44 13.02 16.47
CA TYR A 290 -7.55 13.88 16.11
C TYR A 290 -8.90 13.31 16.56
N LYS A 291 -9.89 14.19 16.68
CA LYS A 291 -11.27 13.83 17.00
C LYS A 291 -12.25 14.74 16.30
N VAL A 292 -13.13 14.14 15.50
CA VAL A 292 -14.33 14.80 14.96
C VAL A 292 -15.50 14.56 15.89
N SER A 293 -16.31 15.58 16.15
CA SER A 293 -17.58 15.44 16.87
C SER A 293 -18.60 16.45 16.38
N THR A 294 -19.89 16.09 16.48
CA THR A 294 -21.00 17.04 16.28
C THR A 294 -21.69 17.31 17.61
N LEU A 295 -22.07 18.57 17.85
CA LEU A 295 -22.71 19.02 19.09
C LEU A 295 -24.10 19.61 18.80
N PRO A 296 -25.10 19.36 19.65
CA PRO A 296 -26.41 19.99 19.54
C PRO A 296 -26.33 21.51 19.72
N SER A 297 -27.37 22.21 19.30
CA SER A 297 -27.60 23.60 19.69
C SER A 297 -27.94 23.71 21.18
N ASP A 298 -27.64 24.86 21.77
CA ASP A 298 -27.99 25.23 23.13
C ASP A 298 -28.60 26.63 23.09
N ALA A 299 -29.93 26.68 23.14
CA ALA A 299 -30.69 27.93 23.07
C ALA A 299 -30.43 28.84 24.28
N LYS A 300 -30.12 28.28 25.46
CA LYS A 300 -29.86 29.04 26.69
C LYS A 300 -28.51 29.75 26.62
N ALA A 301 -27.48 29.07 26.11
CA ALA A 301 -26.16 29.67 25.84
C ALA A 301 -26.06 30.39 24.49
N LYS A 302 -27.15 30.47 23.71
CA LYS A 302 -27.21 31.03 22.35
C LYS A 302 -26.19 30.40 21.38
N ARG A 303 -25.94 29.09 21.49
CA ARG A 303 -25.00 28.34 20.64
C ARG A 303 -25.74 27.53 19.58
N PRO A 304 -25.34 27.60 18.28
CA PRO A 304 -25.94 26.77 17.23
C PRO A 304 -25.45 25.32 17.31
N PHE A 305 -25.95 24.48 16.40
CA PHE A 305 -25.34 23.17 16.11
C PHE A 305 -23.90 23.39 15.64
N ARG A 306 -23.00 22.47 16.00
CA ARG A 306 -21.57 22.62 15.74
C ARG A 306 -20.95 21.33 15.23
N VAL A 307 -19.95 21.46 14.36
CA VAL A 307 -18.93 20.45 14.12
C VAL A 307 -17.66 20.93 14.82
N VAL A 308 -17.03 20.06 15.60
CA VAL A 308 -15.77 20.34 16.30
C VAL A 308 -14.74 19.33 15.80
N VAL A 309 -13.57 19.84 15.41
CA VAL A 309 -12.39 19.03 15.07
C VAL A 309 -11.29 19.42 16.04
N ASP A 310 -10.90 18.48 16.89
CA ASP A 310 -9.70 18.59 17.71
C ASP A 310 -8.55 17.88 16.99
N ILE A 311 -7.38 18.53 16.91
CA ILE A 311 -6.15 17.98 16.32
C ILE A 311 -5.02 18.26 17.30
N LYS A 312 -4.48 17.23 17.95
CA LYS A 312 -3.24 17.33 18.73
C LYS A 312 -2.09 17.65 17.80
N GLN A 313 -1.10 18.38 18.31
CA GLN A 313 0.22 18.42 17.70
C GLN A 313 0.82 17.02 17.78
N PRO A 314 1.04 16.31 16.66
CA PRO A 314 1.72 15.02 16.69
C PRO A 314 3.14 15.24 17.20
N GLU A 315 3.70 14.27 17.94
CA GLU A 315 5.12 14.36 18.28
C GLU A 315 5.97 14.34 17.00
N PRO A 316 7.03 15.16 16.91
CA PRO A 316 7.95 15.09 15.78
C PRO A 316 8.57 13.69 15.67
N LEU A 317 8.99 13.34 14.45
CA LEU A 317 9.84 12.17 14.25
C LEU A 317 11.18 12.42 14.98
N PRO A 318 11.85 11.38 15.51
CA PRO A 318 13.18 11.53 16.09
C PRO A 318 14.17 12.09 15.05
N ASP A 319 15.06 12.98 15.47
CA ASP A 319 16.22 13.36 14.67
C ASP A 319 17.14 12.14 14.52
N PHE A 320 17.30 11.65 13.29
CA PHE A 320 18.10 10.46 13.02
C PHE A 320 19.55 10.82 12.73
N SER A 321 20.46 10.32 13.57
CA SER A 321 21.90 10.32 13.29
C SER A 321 22.42 8.88 13.39
N PHE A 322 23.09 8.41 12.34
CA PHE A 322 23.53 7.02 12.23
C PHE A 322 25.06 6.92 12.17
N THR A 323 25.64 5.91 12.82
CA THR A 323 27.04 5.53 12.57
C THR A 323 27.11 4.40 11.52
N PRO A 324 28.21 4.22 10.78
CA PRO A 324 28.34 3.11 9.83
C PRO A 324 28.27 1.73 10.53
N GLY A 325 27.82 0.72 9.79
CA GLY A 325 27.80 -0.68 10.23
C GLY A 325 26.78 -1.04 11.32
N LEU A 326 26.65 -2.34 11.59
CA LEU A 326 25.61 -2.91 12.47
C LEU A 326 25.91 -2.80 13.97
N LYS A 327 27.18 -2.60 14.36
CA LYS A 327 27.58 -2.64 15.77
C LYS A 327 26.81 -1.62 16.61
N ASN A 328 26.30 -2.08 17.75
CA ASN A 328 25.45 -1.36 18.71
C ASN A 328 24.06 -0.92 18.20
N LYS A 329 23.71 -1.11 16.92
CA LYS A 329 22.39 -0.73 16.39
C LYS A 329 21.28 -1.55 17.02
N LEU A 330 20.16 -0.91 17.36
CA LEU A 330 18.94 -1.56 17.83
C LEU A 330 17.98 -1.77 16.66
N ILE A 331 17.91 -3.00 16.17
CA ILE A 331 17.11 -3.37 15.00
C ILE A 331 15.91 -4.18 15.47
N VAL A 332 14.71 -3.78 15.07
CA VAL A 332 13.49 -4.56 15.31
C VAL A 332 13.13 -5.35 14.06
N LEU A 333 13.00 -6.66 14.24
CA LEU A 333 12.47 -7.57 13.22
C LEU A 333 11.02 -7.89 13.56
N ASP A 334 10.15 -7.85 12.56
CA ASP A 334 8.75 -8.20 12.70
C ASP A 334 8.42 -9.36 11.76
N PRO A 335 8.41 -10.62 12.25
CA PRO A 335 7.99 -11.75 11.44
C PRO A 335 6.48 -11.67 11.24
N GLY A 336 6.05 -11.41 10.01
CA GLY A 336 4.64 -11.24 9.63
C GLY A 336 3.76 -12.39 10.10
N HIS A 337 2.50 -12.08 10.41
CA HIS A 337 1.48 -13.03 10.87
C HIS A 337 1.92 -13.77 12.16
N GLY A 338 1.29 -14.89 12.52
CA GLY A 338 1.62 -15.67 13.73
C GLY A 338 0.39 -16.01 14.57
N GLY A 339 0.44 -17.10 15.32
CA GLY A 339 -0.63 -17.52 16.22
C GLY A 339 -1.90 -17.90 15.47
N SER A 340 -2.97 -17.15 15.70
CA SER A 340 -4.27 -17.33 15.04
C SER A 340 -4.24 -16.92 13.56
N ASP A 341 -3.34 -16.02 13.17
CA ASP A 341 -3.15 -15.57 11.79
C ASP A 341 -2.09 -16.41 11.06
N PRO A 342 -2.45 -17.23 10.05
CA PRO A 342 -1.48 -18.01 9.27
C PRO A 342 -0.70 -17.19 8.23
N GLY A 343 -1.16 -15.98 7.90
CA GLY A 343 -0.81 -15.28 6.67
C GLY A 343 -1.28 -16.02 5.42
N ALA A 344 -0.64 -15.76 4.30
CA ALA A 344 -0.93 -16.49 3.07
C ALA A 344 -0.60 -17.99 3.18
N VAL A 345 -1.45 -18.82 2.58
CA VAL A 345 -1.33 -20.28 2.59
C VAL A 345 -0.90 -20.78 1.21
N GLY A 346 0.27 -21.40 1.14
CA GLY A 346 0.84 -21.94 -0.07
C GLY A 346 0.13 -23.22 -0.59
N PRO A 347 0.30 -23.56 -1.88
CA PRO A 347 -0.26 -24.76 -2.50
C PRO A 347 -0.06 -26.08 -1.73
N SER A 348 1.04 -26.22 -0.99
CA SER A 348 1.38 -27.40 -0.19
C SER A 348 0.95 -27.34 1.29
N GLN A 349 0.01 -26.43 1.63
CA GLN A 349 -0.36 -26.08 3.02
C GLN A 349 0.83 -25.60 3.86
N TYR A 350 1.76 -24.89 3.23
CA TYR A 350 2.79 -24.13 3.95
C TYR A 350 2.23 -22.75 4.33
N TYR A 351 2.47 -22.32 5.57
CA TYR A 351 1.96 -21.05 6.08
C TYR A 351 3.05 -19.98 6.05
N GLU A 352 2.69 -18.79 5.58
CA GLU A 352 3.57 -17.62 5.57
C GLU A 352 4.18 -17.37 6.96
N LYS A 353 3.38 -17.45 8.03
CA LYS A 353 3.86 -17.27 9.42
C LYS A 353 5.03 -18.17 9.82
N THR A 354 5.22 -19.31 9.14
CA THR A 354 6.33 -20.24 9.36
C THR A 354 7.58 -19.79 8.60
N ALA A 355 7.42 -19.36 7.35
CA ALA A 355 8.52 -18.85 6.53
C ALA A 355 9.11 -17.55 7.09
N THR A 356 8.24 -16.62 7.50
CA THR A 356 8.64 -15.31 8.06
C THR A 356 9.41 -15.48 9.37
N LEU A 357 8.95 -16.38 10.24
CA LEU A 357 9.63 -16.67 11.51
C LEU A 357 11.02 -17.28 11.30
N ALA A 358 11.14 -18.28 10.42
CA ALA A 358 12.42 -18.94 10.15
C ALA A 358 13.47 -17.96 9.61
N VAL A 359 13.11 -17.13 8.63
CA VAL A 359 14.01 -16.10 8.09
C VAL A 359 14.32 -15.03 9.14
N ALA A 360 13.34 -14.57 9.92
CA ALA A 360 13.59 -13.57 10.97
C ALA A 360 14.51 -14.09 12.09
N GLN A 361 14.41 -15.37 12.47
CA GLN A 361 15.32 -16.02 13.43
C GLN A 361 16.75 -16.11 12.86
N ASN A 362 16.92 -16.45 11.59
CA ASN A 362 18.22 -16.48 10.92
C ASN A 362 18.84 -15.07 10.80
N VAL A 363 18.06 -14.06 10.40
CA VAL A 363 18.47 -12.64 10.39
C VAL A 363 18.90 -12.20 11.79
N LYS A 364 18.15 -12.53 12.84
CA LYS A 364 18.51 -12.21 14.23
C LYS A 364 19.90 -12.73 14.59
N GLN A 365 20.18 -14.01 14.35
CA GLN A 365 21.48 -14.61 14.66
C GLN A 365 22.64 -13.94 13.93
N LEU A 366 22.46 -13.60 12.65
CA LEU A 366 23.46 -12.91 11.84
C LEU A 366 23.71 -11.48 12.32
N LEU A 367 22.66 -10.72 12.63
CA LEU A 367 22.73 -9.35 13.16
C LEU A 367 23.40 -9.29 14.55
N GLU A 368 23.04 -10.20 15.46
CA GLU A 368 23.67 -10.28 16.79
C GLU A 368 25.14 -10.68 16.70
N LYS A 369 25.50 -11.58 15.78
CA LYS A 369 26.90 -11.92 15.47
C LYS A 369 27.69 -10.73 14.90
N ALA A 370 27.03 -9.82 14.18
CA ALA A 370 27.61 -8.54 13.74
C ALA A 370 27.61 -7.45 14.83
N GLY A 371 27.16 -7.76 16.05
CA GLY A 371 27.16 -6.85 17.19
C GLY A 371 25.99 -5.88 17.25
N ALA A 372 24.92 -6.10 16.48
CA ALA A 372 23.66 -5.40 16.67
C ALA A 372 22.88 -5.97 17.88
N LYS A 373 21.95 -5.18 18.40
CA LYS A 373 20.93 -5.60 19.37
C LYS A 373 19.65 -5.86 18.59
N VAL A 374 19.09 -7.06 18.71
CA VAL A 374 17.89 -7.45 17.96
C VAL A 374 16.72 -7.67 18.91
N ILE A 375 15.58 -7.07 18.58
CA ILE A 375 14.28 -7.37 19.20
C ILE A 375 13.37 -7.94 18.11
N MET A 376 12.65 -9.01 18.41
CA MET A 376 11.60 -9.54 17.53
C MET A 376 10.22 -9.28 18.14
N THR A 377 9.22 -8.95 17.33
CA THR A 377 7.82 -8.76 17.78
C THR A 377 7.24 -10.07 18.35
N ARG A 378 7.52 -11.20 17.69
CA ARG A 378 7.36 -12.57 18.19
C ARG A 378 8.63 -13.39 17.95
N GLN A 379 8.88 -14.42 18.76
CA GLN A 379 10.06 -15.31 18.63
C GLN A 379 9.66 -16.76 18.29
N ASP A 380 8.36 -16.98 18.20
CA ASP A 380 7.59 -18.21 18.31
C ASP A 380 6.29 -18.06 17.48
N ASP A 381 5.50 -19.13 17.38
CA ASP A 381 4.20 -19.10 16.69
C ASP A 381 3.08 -18.60 17.62
N ARG A 382 2.93 -17.27 17.69
CA ARG A 382 1.89 -16.58 18.46
C ARG A 382 1.49 -15.25 17.81
N ASP A 383 0.32 -14.76 18.21
CA ASP A 383 -0.11 -13.37 18.00
C ASP A 383 0.78 -12.42 18.83
N VAL A 384 1.00 -11.18 18.38
CA VAL A 384 1.88 -10.21 19.08
C VAL A 384 1.12 -9.45 20.18
N TYR A 385 -0.18 -9.18 19.99
CA TYR A 385 -1.06 -8.62 21.02
C TYR A 385 -1.63 -9.71 21.94
N GLY A 386 -2.27 -10.73 21.36
CA GLY A 386 -2.93 -11.81 22.09
C GLY A 386 -4.17 -12.35 21.36
N SER A 387 -4.79 -13.40 21.91
CA SER A 387 -5.91 -14.08 21.28
C SER A 387 -7.18 -13.20 21.21
N ASN A 388 -7.87 -13.25 20.07
CA ASN A 388 -9.05 -12.43 19.75
C ASN A 388 -8.78 -10.91 19.67
N ALA A 389 -7.53 -10.50 19.43
CA ALA A 389 -7.20 -9.14 19.01
C ALA A 389 -7.92 -8.77 17.69
N THR A 390 -8.18 -7.48 17.47
CA THR A 390 -8.48 -7.01 16.11
C THR A 390 -7.19 -6.83 15.32
N ASP A 391 -7.26 -6.85 13.99
CA ASP A 391 -6.13 -6.55 13.10
C ASP A 391 -5.41 -5.25 13.49
N VAL A 392 -6.17 -4.24 13.94
CA VAL A 392 -5.65 -2.94 14.37
C VAL A 392 -4.87 -3.08 15.69
N ASP A 393 -5.34 -3.87 16.65
CA ASP A 393 -4.64 -4.10 17.92
C ASP A 393 -3.34 -4.90 17.70
N GLU A 394 -3.37 -5.91 16.85
CA GLU A 394 -2.23 -6.75 16.49
C GLU A 394 -1.15 -5.96 15.72
N LEU A 395 -1.54 -5.21 14.68
CA LEU A 395 -0.62 -4.35 13.93
C LEU A 395 -0.08 -3.20 14.79
N LYS A 396 -0.87 -2.69 15.74
CA LYS A 396 -0.42 -1.70 16.73
C LYS A 396 0.53 -2.29 17.76
N ALA A 397 0.38 -3.54 18.19
CA ALA A 397 1.33 -4.21 19.09
C ALA A 397 2.74 -4.26 18.46
N ARG A 398 2.81 -4.62 17.17
CA ARG A 398 4.06 -4.69 16.40
C ARG A 398 4.79 -3.35 16.33
N THR A 399 4.09 -2.25 16.05
CA THR A 399 4.71 -0.91 16.05
C THR A 399 5.03 -0.41 17.46
N THR A 400 4.21 -0.76 18.45
CA THR A 400 4.44 -0.43 19.88
C THR A 400 5.76 -1.02 20.38
N VAL A 401 6.10 -2.25 19.99
CA VAL A 401 7.40 -2.88 20.33
C VAL A 401 8.58 -2.01 19.85
N ALA A 402 8.53 -1.50 18.62
CA ALA A 402 9.61 -0.68 18.07
C ALA A 402 9.65 0.74 18.63
N ASN A 403 8.48 1.39 18.70
CA ASN A 403 8.34 2.76 19.18
C ASN A 403 8.76 2.89 20.66
N ASN A 404 8.31 1.98 21.53
CA ASN A 404 8.67 1.95 22.96
C ASN A 404 10.13 1.53 23.23
N ARG A 405 10.88 1.17 22.18
CA ARG A 405 12.31 0.82 22.28
C ARG A 405 13.20 1.84 21.58
N LYS A 406 12.64 2.81 20.85
CA LYS A 406 13.37 3.79 20.03
C LYS A 406 14.42 3.10 19.14
N ALA A 407 13.99 2.04 18.44
CA ALA A 407 14.85 1.29 17.52
C ALA A 407 15.42 2.19 16.41
N ASP A 408 16.63 1.89 15.94
CA ASP A 408 17.27 2.58 14.82
C ASP A 408 16.56 2.28 13.50
N VAL A 409 16.10 1.04 13.34
CA VAL A 409 15.44 0.51 12.12
C VAL A 409 14.38 -0.52 12.50
N PHE A 410 13.29 -0.55 11.73
CA PHE A 410 12.28 -1.61 11.73
C PHE A 410 12.23 -2.34 10.38
N VAL A 411 12.28 -3.68 10.40
CA VAL A 411 12.10 -4.53 9.21
C VAL A 411 11.01 -5.56 9.50
N SER A 412 9.87 -5.42 8.84
CA SER A 412 8.85 -6.47 8.78
C SER A 412 9.16 -7.45 7.65
N ILE A 413 8.89 -8.73 7.84
CA ILE A 413 9.31 -9.83 6.96
C ILE A 413 8.07 -10.67 6.61
N HIS A 414 7.75 -10.75 5.32
CA HIS A 414 6.54 -11.35 4.74
C HIS A 414 6.85 -12.25 3.52
N ALA A 415 5.86 -13.02 3.06
CA ALA A 415 5.95 -13.85 1.87
C ALA A 415 4.67 -13.79 1.02
N ASN A 416 4.65 -12.80 0.13
CA ASN A 416 3.60 -12.34 -0.78
C ASN A 416 2.71 -13.44 -1.38
N SER A 417 1.50 -13.04 -1.78
CA SER A 417 0.52 -13.93 -2.39
C SER A 417 -0.23 -13.25 -3.52
N PHE A 418 -0.45 -13.98 -4.61
CA PHE A 418 -1.24 -13.52 -5.73
C PHE A 418 -2.11 -14.64 -6.29
N THR A 419 -3.26 -14.26 -6.86
CA THR A 419 -4.28 -15.19 -7.40
C THR A 419 -3.78 -15.97 -8.61
N ASP A 420 -3.02 -15.32 -9.49
CA ASP A 420 -2.23 -15.99 -10.52
C ASP A 420 -0.94 -16.57 -9.88
N ARG A 421 -0.91 -17.89 -9.76
CA ARG A 421 0.20 -18.66 -9.16
C ARG A 421 1.46 -18.73 -10.03
N ALA A 422 1.47 -18.16 -11.24
CA ALA A 422 2.69 -17.99 -12.03
C ALA A 422 3.51 -16.76 -11.57
N VAL A 423 2.90 -15.82 -10.84
CA VAL A 423 3.56 -14.61 -10.35
C VAL A 423 4.55 -14.95 -9.23
N GLY A 424 5.83 -14.62 -9.40
CA GLY A 424 6.91 -14.87 -8.43
C GLY A 424 8.04 -13.83 -8.50
N GLY A 425 8.66 -13.48 -7.37
CA GLY A 425 9.64 -12.39 -7.25
C GLY A 425 9.75 -11.80 -5.84
N THR A 426 10.80 -11.01 -5.59
CA THR A 426 11.03 -10.32 -4.30
C THR A 426 10.68 -8.84 -4.44
N SER A 427 9.96 -8.25 -3.47
CA SER A 427 9.73 -6.81 -3.36
C SER A 427 10.07 -6.27 -1.97
N THR A 428 10.23 -4.96 -1.85
CA THR A 428 10.31 -4.27 -0.55
C THR A 428 9.38 -3.06 -0.56
N TYR A 429 8.77 -2.75 0.58
CA TYR A 429 7.84 -1.66 0.74
C TYR A 429 8.27 -0.71 1.84
N TYR A 430 8.02 0.58 1.65
CA TYR A 430 8.27 1.64 2.65
C TYR A 430 7.10 2.62 2.72
N TYR A 431 6.94 3.28 3.87
CA TYR A 431 6.11 4.47 3.96
C TYR A 431 7.04 5.70 4.07
N GLN A 432 6.83 6.69 3.22
CA GLN A 432 7.75 7.81 3.04
C GLN A 432 7.61 8.85 4.18
N LYS A 433 8.15 8.54 5.36
CA LYS A 433 8.26 9.49 6.49
C LYS A 433 9.45 10.42 6.32
N THR A 434 10.59 9.86 5.93
CA THR A 434 11.88 10.52 5.77
C THR A 434 12.62 9.96 4.55
N LEU A 435 13.71 10.60 4.12
CA LEU A 435 14.57 10.02 3.06
C LEU A 435 15.09 8.62 3.41
N TYR A 436 15.29 8.35 4.71
CA TYR A 436 15.84 7.12 5.24
C TYR A 436 14.95 5.89 4.98
N ASP A 437 13.63 6.03 5.03
CA ASP A 437 12.69 4.92 4.75
C ASP A 437 12.89 4.34 3.35
N SER A 438 12.94 5.21 2.33
CA SER A 438 13.16 4.78 0.94
C SER A 438 14.58 4.25 0.71
N MET A 439 15.57 4.75 1.45
CA MET A 439 16.96 4.32 1.36
C MET A 439 17.17 2.94 2.01
N LEU A 440 16.52 2.68 3.14
CA LEU A 440 16.45 1.37 3.78
C LEU A 440 15.82 0.35 2.83
N ALA A 441 14.63 0.65 2.29
CA ALA A 441 13.93 -0.26 1.40
C ALA A 441 14.69 -0.55 0.10
N ARG A 442 15.36 0.44 -0.51
CA ARG A 442 16.26 0.20 -1.66
C ARG A 442 17.45 -0.68 -1.27
N SER A 443 18.10 -0.40 -0.14
CA SER A 443 19.28 -1.15 0.31
C SER A 443 18.95 -2.61 0.63
N LEU A 444 17.80 -2.86 1.27
CA LEU A 444 17.23 -4.20 1.47
C LEU A 444 16.94 -4.89 0.12
N GLN A 445 16.16 -4.25 -0.76
CA GLN A 445 15.76 -4.82 -2.04
C GLN A 445 16.96 -5.28 -2.87
N THR A 446 17.91 -4.39 -3.16
CA THR A 446 19.09 -4.71 -3.97
C THR A 446 19.88 -5.88 -3.37
N SER A 447 20.06 -5.89 -2.04
CA SER A 447 20.85 -6.90 -1.34
C SER A 447 20.16 -8.27 -1.24
N MET A 448 18.83 -8.30 -1.21
CA MET A 448 18.03 -9.52 -1.31
C MET A 448 18.04 -10.09 -2.73
N ILE A 449 17.92 -9.25 -3.77
CA ILE A 449 17.99 -9.70 -5.17
C ILE A 449 19.36 -10.32 -5.48
N GLU A 450 20.46 -9.69 -5.02
CA GLU A 450 21.81 -10.25 -5.09
C GLU A 450 21.97 -11.60 -4.35
N ALA A 451 21.14 -11.90 -3.36
CA ALA A 451 21.24 -13.12 -2.55
C ALA A 451 20.33 -14.26 -3.04
N GLY A 452 19.06 -13.94 -3.32
CA GLY A 452 18.02 -14.89 -3.69
C GLY A 452 17.93 -15.18 -5.18
N GLY A 453 18.27 -14.20 -6.04
CA GLY A 453 18.22 -14.34 -7.51
C GLY A 453 16.82 -14.40 -8.12
N LEU A 454 15.78 -14.00 -7.38
CA LEU A 454 14.40 -13.91 -7.88
C LEU A 454 14.14 -12.64 -8.71
N GLN A 455 12.97 -12.54 -9.33
CA GLN A 455 12.58 -11.35 -10.10
C GLN A 455 12.52 -10.10 -9.19
N ASP A 456 13.21 -9.04 -9.60
CA ASP A 456 13.16 -7.74 -8.91
C ASP A 456 11.80 -7.05 -9.12
N ARG A 457 11.00 -6.98 -8.05
CA ARG A 457 9.76 -6.17 -7.99
C ARG A 457 9.95 -4.80 -7.32
N ARG A 458 11.20 -4.40 -7.11
CA ARG A 458 11.66 -3.08 -6.66
C ARG A 458 11.25 -2.71 -5.22
N ALA A 459 11.79 -1.59 -4.76
CA ALA A 459 11.37 -0.92 -3.53
C ALA A 459 10.25 0.08 -3.84
N ASN A 460 9.07 -0.10 -3.24
CA ASN A 460 7.84 0.63 -3.60
C ASN A 460 7.23 1.35 -2.39
N PRO A 461 6.58 2.53 -2.57
CA PRO A 461 5.81 3.15 -1.49
C PRO A 461 4.50 2.37 -1.23
N ALA A 462 4.16 2.13 0.03
CA ALA A 462 2.88 1.53 0.43
C ALA A 462 2.38 2.08 1.78
N ASN A 463 1.07 1.95 2.02
CA ASN A 463 0.38 2.47 3.20
C ASN A 463 0.27 1.47 4.37
N PHE A 464 1.00 0.34 4.32
CA PHE A 464 0.90 -0.74 5.30
C PHE A 464 1.11 -0.25 6.73
N TYR A 465 0.27 -0.72 7.66
CA TYR A 465 0.16 -0.16 9.01
C TYR A 465 1.49 -0.10 9.74
N VAL A 466 2.26 -1.20 9.71
CA VAL A 466 3.50 -1.31 10.51
C VAL A 466 4.53 -0.26 10.12
N ILE A 467 4.96 -0.20 8.85
CA ILE A 467 5.93 0.78 8.34
C ILE A 467 5.46 2.24 8.43
N LYS A 468 4.13 2.45 8.41
CA LYS A 468 3.47 3.76 8.52
C LYS A 468 3.37 4.29 9.95
N ARG A 469 3.17 3.41 10.95
CA ARG A 469 2.99 3.76 12.37
C ARG A 469 4.25 3.52 13.24
N THR A 470 5.29 2.87 12.72
CA THR A 470 6.64 2.93 13.32
C THR A 470 7.29 4.28 13.07
N ARG A 471 7.91 4.88 14.09
CA ARG A 471 8.51 6.23 14.01
C ARG A 471 9.90 6.28 13.38
N MET A 472 10.68 5.20 13.47
CA MET A 472 12.01 5.06 12.85
C MET A 472 11.93 4.68 11.36
N PRO A 473 13.04 4.74 10.58
CA PRO A 473 13.08 4.24 9.22
C PRO A 473 12.61 2.78 9.15
N ALA A 474 11.63 2.53 8.30
CA ALA A 474 10.88 1.28 8.31
C ALA A 474 10.64 0.71 6.92
N ALA A 475 10.82 -0.60 6.79
CA ALA A 475 10.56 -1.36 5.56
C ALA A 475 9.83 -2.67 5.85
N LEU A 476 9.08 -3.16 4.86
CA LEU A 476 8.47 -4.49 4.84
C LEU A 476 9.05 -5.23 3.63
N VAL A 477 9.74 -6.35 3.86
CA VAL A 477 10.32 -7.18 2.79
C VAL A 477 9.39 -8.33 2.44
N GLU A 478 9.13 -8.50 1.15
CA GLU A 478 8.40 -9.62 0.58
C GLU A 478 9.40 -10.59 -0.04
N LEU A 479 9.67 -11.68 0.66
CA LEU A 479 10.79 -12.57 0.35
C LEU A 479 10.64 -13.23 -1.04
N ALA A 480 9.48 -13.83 -1.27
CA ALA A 480 9.06 -14.52 -2.49
C ALA A 480 7.54 -14.76 -2.42
N PHE A 481 6.92 -15.25 -3.49
CA PHE A 481 5.46 -15.47 -3.53
C PHE A 481 5.09 -16.88 -3.04
N ILE A 482 4.49 -17.01 -1.85
CA ILE A 482 4.09 -18.32 -1.31
C ILE A 482 2.95 -18.99 -2.09
N SER A 483 2.18 -18.22 -2.87
CA SER A 483 1.17 -18.78 -3.78
C SER A 483 1.78 -19.48 -5.01
N ASN A 484 3.06 -19.21 -5.34
CA ASN A 484 3.76 -19.78 -6.48
C ASN A 484 4.40 -21.14 -6.11
N PRO A 485 4.06 -22.27 -6.77
CA PRO A 485 4.54 -23.60 -6.38
C PRO A 485 6.06 -23.85 -6.48
N GLN A 486 6.83 -22.95 -7.09
CA GLN A 486 8.29 -23.04 -7.10
C GLN A 486 8.91 -22.17 -6.01
N GLU A 487 8.38 -20.96 -5.79
CA GLU A 487 8.84 -20.08 -4.72
C GLU A 487 8.39 -20.55 -3.33
N GLU A 488 7.26 -21.24 -3.21
CA GLU A 488 6.89 -21.97 -1.99
C GLU A 488 7.97 -22.99 -1.58
N LYS A 489 8.56 -23.71 -2.54
CA LYS A 489 9.66 -24.66 -2.26
C LYS A 489 10.93 -23.96 -1.80
N LEU A 490 11.20 -22.76 -2.34
CA LEU A 490 12.31 -21.92 -1.90
C LEU A 490 12.05 -21.38 -0.48
N LEU A 491 10.86 -20.89 -0.17
CA LEU A 491 10.47 -20.47 1.18
C LEU A 491 10.52 -21.61 2.22
N ARG A 492 10.47 -22.88 1.77
CA ARG A 492 10.68 -24.09 2.59
C ARG A 492 12.15 -24.59 2.63
N SER A 493 13.04 -24.06 1.81
CA SER A 493 14.46 -24.45 1.74
C SER A 493 15.30 -23.66 2.74
N PRO A 494 16.04 -24.33 3.67
CA PRO A 494 16.97 -23.67 4.57
C PRO A 494 18.05 -22.86 3.84
N GLU A 495 18.48 -23.32 2.66
CA GLU A 495 19.49 -22.67 1.82
C GLU A 495 19.00 -21.33 1.27
N PHE A 496 17.74 -21.27 0.81
CA PHE A 496 17.14 -20.02 0.34
C PHE A 496 16.78 -19.09 1.51
N GLN A 497 16.23 -19.63 2.60
CA GLN A 497 16.00 -18.85 3.83
C GLN A 497 17.30 -18.19 4.32
N GLN A 498 18.42 -18.92 4.31
CA GLN A 498 19.73 -18.39 4.70
C GLN A 498 20.26 -17.35 3.71
N LYS A 499 20.10 -17.56 2.40
CA LYS A 499 20.43 -16.55 1.37
C LYS A 499 19.67 -15.24 1.61
N MET A 500 18.35 -15.31 1.75
CA MET A 500 17.53 -14.11 1.99
C MET A 500 17.89 -13.42 3.30
N SER A 501 18.21 -14.21 4.34
CA SER A 501 18.69 -13.67 5.63
C SER A 501 20.00 -12.89 5.48
N GLN A 502 20.96 -13.42 4.72
CA GLN A 502 22.20 -12.71 4.38
C GLN A 502 21.93 -11.45 3.53
N GLY A 503 20.96 -11.50 2.61
CA GLY A 503 20.53 -10.35 1.82
C GLY A 503 19.98 -9.21 2.67
N ILE A 504 19.11 -9.52 3.64
CA ILE A 504 18.56 -8.54 4.60
C ILE A 504 19.68 -7.91 5.45
N VAL A 505 20.61 -8.72 5.96
CA VAL A 505 21.77 -8.26 6.75
C VAL A 505 22.65 -7.29 5.96
N ARG A 506 23.04 -7.66 4.72
CA ARG A 506 23.81 -6.77 3.83
C ARG A 506 23.05 -5.50 3.44
N GLY A 507 21.72 -5.59 3.34
CA GLY A 507 20.87 -4.42 3.11
C GLY A 507 20.85 -3.44 4.27
N LEU A 508 20.88 -3.95 5.51
CA LEU A 508 21.00 -3.14 6.72
C LEU A 508 22.40 -2.52 6.86
N GLU A 509 23.47 -3.27 6.56
CA GLU A 509 24.85 -2.75 6.50
C GLU A 509 24.96 -1.58 5.52
N ARG A 510 24.53 -1.79 4.26
CA ARG A 510 24.49 -0.76 3.22
C ARG A 510 23.62 0.44 3.60
N PHE A 511 22.50 0.23 4.30
CA PHE A 511 21.67 1.32 4.79
C PHE A 511 22.46 2.19 5.78
N PHE A 512 23.04 1.62 6.83
CA PHE A 512 23.78 2.40 7.84
C PHE A 512 25.04 3.07 7.27
N GLU A 513 25.72 2.44 6.29
CA GLU A 513 26.85 3.06 5.57
C GLU A 513 26.45 4.26 4.70
N GLN A 514 25.24 4.28 4.13
CA GLN A 514 24.72 5.42 3.38
C GLN A 514 24.17 6.48 4.34
N ALA A 515 23.39 6.07 5.33
CA ALA A 515 22.74 6.95 6.29
C ALA A 515 23.74 7.77 7.12
N ALA A 516 24.86 7.17 7.52
CA ALA A 516 25.91 7.87 8.25
C ALA A 516 26.65 8.96 7.46
N LYS A 517 26.42 9.05 6.13
CA LYS A 517 26.97 10.10 5.25
C LYS A 517 25.99 11.27 5.05
N LEU A 518 24.81 11.21 5.70
CA LEU A 518 23.75 12.22 5.63
C LEU A 518 23.48 12.88 7.00
N ASN A 519 24.34 12.60 8.00
CA ASN A 519 24.48 13.36 9.23
C ASN A 519 25.14 14.72 8.95
#